data_AF-A0A3M1QNT5-F1
#
_entry.id   AF-A0A3M1QNT5-F1
#
_cell.length_a   1.000
_cell.length_b   1.000
_cell.length_c   1.000
_cell.angle_alpha   90.00
_cell.angle_beta   90.00
_cell.angle_gamma   90.00
#
_symmetry.space_group_name_H-M   'P 1'
#
loop_
_entity.id
_entity.type
_entity.pdbx_description
1 polymer ?
#
loop_
_entity_poly.entity_id
_entity_poly.type
_entity_poly.pdbx_seq_one_letter_code
_entity_poly.pdbx_strand_id
1 'polypeptide(L)' 'AKVDVDANPGLSQTFRIQSIPTIMLLKDRTIVFSQPGALPEPAFRQLLDQLIALEVPAEEQADPAE' A
#
# COMPACT_ATOMS: atom_id res chain seq x y z
N ALA A 1 2.26 -8.30 5.65
CA ALA A 1 3.66 -8.72 5.88
C ALA A 1 4.50 -7.47 6.14
N LYS A 2 5.63 -7.58 6.86
CA LYS A 2 6.61 -6.50 6.97
C LYS A 2 7.75 -6.78 6.00
N VAL A 3 8.11 -5.81 5.16
CA VAL A 3 9.22 -5.91 4.21
C VAL A 3 10.25 -4.85 4.57
N ASP A 4 11.52 -5.24 4.62
CA ASP A 4 12.65 -4.34 4.81
C ASP A 4 13.13 -3.82 3.46
N VAL A 5 13.00 -2.52 3.25
CA VAL A 5 13.34 -1.85 1.99
C VAL A 5 14.85 -1.61 1.82
N ASP A 6 15.61 -1.58 2.93
CA ASP A 6 17.06 -1.42 2.92
C ASP A 6 17.74 -2.74 2.53
N ALA A 7 17.20 -3.86 3.01
CA ALA A 7 17.63 -5.20 2.61
C ALA A 7 17.16 -5.59 1.19
N ASN A 8 16.17 -4.91 0.62
CA ASN A 8 15.55 -5.23 -0.66
C ASN A 8 15.44 -4.02 -1.61
N PRO A 9 16.57 -3.42 -2.05
CA PRO A 9 16.56 -2.20 -2.87
C PRO A 9 15.78 -2.37 -4.19
N GLY A 10 15.77 -3.57 -4.78
CA GLY A 10 14.99 -3.85 -5.99
C GLY A 10 13.48 -3.69 -5.81
N LEU A 11 12.94 -4.09 -4.64
CA LEU A 11 11.53 -3.90 -4.31
C LEU A 11 11.23 -2.40 -4.09
N SER A 12 12.12 -1.70 -3.38
CA SER A 12 12.01 -0.26 -3.13
C SER A 12 11.93 0.54 -4.43
N GLN A 13 12.74 0.17 -5.42
CA GLN A 13 12.71 0.78 -6.76
C GLN A 13 11.43 0.42 -7.53
N THR A 14 11.04 -0.86 -7.53
CA THR A 14 9.85 -1.35 -8.26
C THR A 14 8.56 -0.69 -7.75
N PHE A 15 8.43 -0.56 -6.43
CA PHE A 15 7.27 0.06 -5.79
C PHE A 15 7.45 1.57 -5.55
N ARG A 16 8.51 2.18 -6.10
CA ARG A 16 8.82 3.62 -6.00
C ARG A 16 8.73 4.15 -4.56
N ILE A 17 9.27 3.41 -3.59
CA ILE A 17 9.25 3.79 -2.17
C ILE A 17 10.18 5.00 -1.95
N GLN A 18 9.58 6.16 -1.70
CA GLN A 18 10.32 7.43 -1.48
C GLN A 18 10.40 7.82 0.00
N SER A 19 9.60 7.22 0.86
CA SER A 19 9.56 7.53 2.29
C SER A 19 9.29 6.28 3.13
N ILE A 20 9.83 6.28 4.35
CA ILE A 20 9.73 5.15 5.28
C ILE A 20 9.11 5.69 6.58
N PRO A 21 8.01 5.11 7.08
CA PRO A 21 7.29 3.95 6.54
C PRO A 21 6.34 4.30 5.37
N THR A 22 6.15 3.39 4.42
CA THR A 22 5.09 3.43 3.39
C THR A 22 4.13 2.27 3.64
N ILE A 23 2.83 2.54 3.64
CA ILE A 23 1.78 1.54 3.85
C ILE A 23 1.12 1.25 2.50
N MET A 24 1.13 -0.02 2.10
CA MET A 24 0.55 -0.49 0.85
C MET A 24 -0.41 -1.64 1.10
N LEU A 25 -1.58 -1.59 0.46
CA LEU A 25 -2.58 -2.65 0.51
C LEU A 25 -2.66 -3.32 -0.86
N LEU A 26 -2.49 -4.64 -0.86
CA LEU A 26 -2.55 -5.47 -2.05
C LEU A 26 -3.72 -6.45 -1.90
N LYS A 27 -4.59 -6.50 -2.90
CA LYS A 27 -5.71 -7.44 -2.99
C LYS A 27 -5.74 -8.04 -4.39
N ASP A 28 -5.75 -9.37 -4.48
CA ASP A 28 -5.77 -10.12 -5.74
C ASP A 28 -4.69 -9.70 -6.75
N ARG A 29 -3.47 -9.41 -6.26
CA ARG A 29 -2.31 -8.88 -7.02
C ARG A 29 -2.46 -7.44 -7.54
N THR A 30 -3.53 -6.75 -7.17
CA THR A 30 -3.74 -5.33 -7.46
C THR A 30 -3.41 -4.49 -6.22
N ILE A 31 -2.70 -3.38 -6.42
CA ILE A 31 -2.48 -2.38 -5.37
C ILE A 31 -3.74 -1.51 -5.31
N VAL A 32 -4.44 -1.55 -4.18
CA VAL A 32 -5.68 -0.77 -3.99
C VAL A 32 -5.46 0.47 -3.14
N PHE A 33 -4.32 0.55 -2.45
CA PHE A 33 -3.96 1.68 -1.62
C PHE A 33 -2.44 1.73 -1.47
N SER A 34 -1.88 2.93 -1.57
CA SER A 34 -0.48 3.21 -1.26
C SER A 34 -0.40 4.60 -0.67
N GLN A 35 0.04 4.71 0.59
CA GLN A 35 0.25 5.99 1.23
C GLN A 35 1.64 6.04 1.89
N PRO A 36 2.45 7.05 1.55
CA PRO A 36 3.66 7.36 2.30
C PRO A 36 3.30 7.93 3.68
N GLY A 37 3.96 7.43 4.72
CA GLY A 37 3.81 7.92 6.10
C GLY A 37 3.15 6.94 7.06
N ALA A 38 3.21 7.29 8.34
CA ALA A 38 2.61 6.51 9.41
C ALA A 38 1.13 6.86 9.58
N LEU A 39 0.28 5.84 9.61
CA LEU A 39 -1.14 5.99 9.93
C LEU A 39 -1.37 5.76 11.43
N PRO A 40 -2.24 6.54 12.08
CA PRO A 40 -2.64 6.27 13.46
C PRO A 40 -3.44 4.96 13.52
N GLU A 41 -3.33 4.24 14.64
CA GLU A 41 -3.96 2.93 14.83
C GLU A 41 -5.44 2.85 14.44
N PRO A 42 -6.34 3.78 14.87
CA PRO A 42 -7.75 3.69 14.49
C PRO A 42 -7.97 3.79 12.98
N ALA A 43 -7.23 4.67 12.29
CA ALA A 43 -7.33 4.83 10.84
C ALA A 43 -6.81 3.57 10.12
N PHE A 44 -5.73 2.98 10.63
CA PHE A 44 -5.19 1.74 10.10
C PHE A 44 -6.19 0.57 10.23
N ARG A 45 -6.87 0.44 11.38
CA ARG A 45 -7.92 -0.57 11.56
C ARG A 45 -9.09 -0.35 10.59
N GLN A 46 -9.55 0.88 10.42
CA GLN A 46 -10.62 1.20 9.47
C GLN A 46 -10.24 0.88 8.01
N LEU A 47 -8.98 1.12 7.62
CA LEU A 47 -8.47 0.75 6.29
C LEU A 47 -8.45 -0.76 6.09
N LEU A 48 -8.11 -1.53 7.12
CA LEU A 48 -8.17 -3.00 7.06
C LEU A 48 -9.61 -3.49 6.91
N ASP A 49 -10.56 -2.94 7.67
CA ASP A 49 -11.97 -3.30 7.55
C ASP A 49 -12.51 -2.99 6.14
N GLN A 50 -12.15 -1.83 5.59
CA GLN A 50 -12.48 -1.44 4.22
C GLN A 50 -11.87 -2.41 3.20
N LEU A 51 -10.60 -2.80 3.36
CA LEU A 51 -9.95 -3.75 2.46
C LEU A 51 -10.64 -5.12 2.45
N ILE A 52 -11.13 -5.58 3.60
CA ILE A 52 -11.85 -6.85 3.72
C ILE A 52 -13.18 -6.75 2.98
N ALA A 53 -13.93 -5.67 3.20
CA ALA A 53 -15.23 -5.42 2.57
C ALA A 53 -15.13 -5.05 1.08
N LEU A 54 -13.98 -4.54 0.61
CA LEU A 54 -13.78 -4.10 -0.75
C LEU A 54 -13.72 -5.29 -1.71
N GLU A 55 -14.74 -5.46 -2.54
CA GLU A 55 -14.64 -6.29 -3.74
C GLU A 55 -13.94 -5.48 -4.82
N VAL A 56 -12.76 -5.93 -5.22
CA VAL A 56 -11.96 -5.26 -6.25
C VAL A 56 -12.37 -5.90 -7.58
N PRO A 57 -13.23 -5.26 -8.40
CA PRO A 57 -13.29 -5.62 -9.81
C PRO A 57 -11.89 -5.42 -10.39
N ALA A 58 -11.47 -6.32 -11.27
CA ALA A 58 -10.21 -6.14 -11.97
C ALA A 58 -10.21 -4.74 -12.62
N GLU A 59 -9.18 -3.95 -12.32
CA GLU A 59 -8.85 -2.65 -12.92
C GLU A 59 -9.50 -1.40 -12.27
N GLU A 60 -8.68 -0.67 -11.47
CA GLU A 60 -8.59 0.80 -11.54
C GLU A 60 -7.23 1.18 -10.93
N GLN A 61 -6.29 1.52 -11.81
CA GLN A 61 -4.97 2.02 -11.46
C GLN A 61 -5.15 3.49 -11.06
N ALA A 62 -5.39 3.75 -9.77
CA ALA A 62 -5.23 5.08 -9.24
C ALA A 62 -3.72 5.36 -9.05
N ASP A 63 -3.07 5.81 -10.13
CA ASP A 63 -1.88 6.64 -10.07
C ASP A 63 -2.35 8.10 -9.85
N PRO A 64 -2.27 8.68 -8.64
CA PRO A 64 -2.20 10.12 -8.50
C PRO A 64 -0.75 10.47 -8.14
N ALA A 65 0.07 10.69 -9.16
CA ALA A 65 1.27 11.47 -9.04
C ALA A 65 1.06 12.76 -9.82
N GLU A 66 0.62 13.81 -9.12
CA GLU A 66 0.90 15.19 -9.49
C GLU A 66 1.79 15.81 -8.42
#